data_AF-A0A6I9PY72-F1
#
_entry.id   AF-A0A6I9PY72-F1
#
_cell.length_a   1.000
_cell.length_b   1.000
_cell.length_c   1.000
_cell.angle_alpha   90.00
_cell.angle_beta   90.00
_cell.angle_gamma   90.00
#
_symmetry.space_group_name_H-M   'P 1'
#
loop_
_entity.id
_entity.type
_entity.pdbx_description
1 polymer ?
#
loop_
_entity_poly.entity_id
_entity_poly.type
_entity_poly.pdbx_seq_one_letter_code
_entity_poly.pdbx_strand_id
1 'polypeptide(L)'
;MNLPPDKVKILSQYDNEKKWDLICDQERFQVKNPPSAYLEKLKSYLDHGGVSRKFKRRVQESTQILRELEISLRTNYIGWAQEFLNEENQGLDVLVDYLSFAHSAVTYDVDSLDNGVLPTDKSKIVDKSVEDLSRSASNSPTHSASKASKGFTVRFNSLQHRKALRNSRVVQTDDVHLCIMCLRAIMNYQSGFNLVMKHPCCVNEITLSLNNRNPRTKALVLELLAAVCLVRGGHDIILSAFDNFKEVCGEKSRFEKLMEYFCHEDSNIDFMVACMQFINIVVHSVENMNFRVHLQYEFTRHGLDEYLEKLKFTESDRLLVQIQAYLDNVFDVGVLLEDAETKNALLEHMEELQEHNTQVQLIRQV
;
A
#
# COMPACT_ATOMS: atom_id res chain seq x y z
N MET A 1 -21.26 3.01 -19.80
CA MET A 1 -21.13 3.99 -18.71
C MET A 1 -20.78 3.38 -17.34
N ASN A 2 -20.67 2.05 -17.17
CA ASN A 2 -20.31 1.38 -15.90
C ASN A 2 -21.15 1.87 -14.69
N LEU A 3 -22.46 1.94 -14.87
CA LEU A 3 -23.38 2.52 -13.88
C LEU A 3 -23.82 1.45 -12.87
N PRO A 4 -23.87 1.79 -11.57
CA PRO A 4 -24.51 0.96 -10.56
C PRO A 4 -25.99 0.65 -10.89
N PRO A 5 -26.54 -0.52 -10.48
CA PRO A 5 -27.90 -0.92 -10.83
C PRO A 5 -29.00 0.07 -10.39
N ASP A 6 -28.82 0.75 -9.26
CA ASP A 6 -29.73 1.79 -8.77
C ASP A 6 -29.77 3.01 -9.70
N LYS A 7 -28.60 3.44 -10.21
CA LYS A 7 -28.52 4.56 -11.16
C LYS A 7 -29.09 4.20 -12.53
N VAL A 8 -28.91 2.95 -12.97
CA VAL A 8 -29.55 2.43 -14.20
C VAL A 8 -31.08 2.48 -14.07
N LYS A 9 -31.64 2.08 -12.92
CA LYS A 9 -33.09 2.15 -12.68
C LYS A 9 -33.62 3.58 -12.77
N ILE A 10 -32.92 4.55 -12.19
CA ILE A 10 -33.29 5.97 -12.24
C ILE A 10 -33.28 6.48 -13.68
N LEU A 11 -32.21 6.24 -14.44
CA LEU A 11 -32.11 6.68 -15.84
C LEU A 11 -33.13 5.99 -16.75
N SER A 12 -33.49 4.74 -16.45
CA SER A 12 -34.50 4.00 -17.21
C SER A 12 -35.90 4.61 -17.11
N GLN A 13 -36.16 5.40 -16.05
CA GLN A 13 -37.43 6.09 -15.83
C GLN A 13 -37.53 7.42 -16.58
N TYR A 14 -36.46 7.87 -17.26
CA TYR A 14 -36.52 9.11 -18.03
C TYR A 14 -37.53 8.99 -19.18
N ASP A 15 -38.11 10.14 -19.51
CA ASP A 15 -38.95 10.31 -20.70
C ASP A 15 -38.13 10.15 -21.99
N ASN A 16 -38.84 9.89 -23.09
CA ASN A 16 -38.19 9.54 -24.36
C ASN A 16 -37.34 10.69 -24.94
N GLU A 17 -37.71 11.95 -24.69
CA GLU A 17 -36.96 13.12 -25.15
C GLU A 17 -35.59 13.16 -24.48
N LYS A 18 -35.53 13.10 -23.15
CA LYS A 18 -34.26 13.06 -22.41
C LYS A 18 -33.40 11.85 -22.75
N LYS A 19 -34.01 10.69 -23.00
CA LYS A 19 -33.27 9.49 -23.44
C LYS A 19 -32.64 9.70 -24.82
N TRP A 20 -33.37 10.36 -25.72
CA TRP A 20 -32.88 10.67 -27.06
C TRP A 20 -31.74 11.69 -27.02
N ASP A 21 -31.86 12.73 -26.19
CA ASP A 21 -30.80 13.71 -25.97
C ASP A 21 -29.51 13.02 -25.48
N LEU A 22 -29.64 12.10 -24.51
CA LEU A 22 -28.50 11.34 -23.99
C LEU A 22 -27.79 10.49 -25.06
N ILE A 23 -28.57 9.89 -25.99
CA ILE A 23 -28.01 9.15 -27.13
C ILE A 23 -27.26 10.10 -28.06
N CYS A 24 -27.85 11.25 -28.39
CA CYS A 24 -27.24 12.25 -29.27
C CYS A 24 -25.94 12.81 -28.68
N ASP A 25 -25.92 13.09 -27.37
CA ASP A 25 -24.72 13.55 -26.67
C ASP A 25 -23.62 12.49 -26.68
N GLN A 26 -23.99 11.21 -26.50
CA GLN A 26 -23.05 10.10 -26.55
C GLN A 26 -22.44 9.88 -27.95
N GLU A 27 -23.19 10.09 -29.02
CA GLU A 27 -22.67 10.02 -30.40
C GLU A 27 -21.75 11.20 -30.76
N ARG A 28 -22.02 12.38 -30.19
CA ARG A 28 -21.18 13.58 -30.37
C ARG A 28 -19.86 13.49 -29.61
N PHE A 29 -19.82 12.70 -28.54
CA PHE A 29 -18.63 12.57 -27.71
C PHE A 29 -17.53 11.81 -28.45
N GLN A 30 -16.36 12.43 -28.57
CA GLN A 30 -15.16 11.80 -29.12
C GLN A 30 -14.07 11.70 -28.07
N VAL A 31 -13.47 10.51 -27.97
CA VAL A 31 -12.30 10.30 -27.13
C VAL A 31 -11.10 11.03 -27.71
N LYS A 32 -10.36 11.74 -26.86
CA LYS A 32 -9.19 12.55 -27.25
C LYS A 32 -8.06 11.71 -27.85
N ASN A 33 -7.68 10.61 -27.20
CA ASN A 33 -6.59 9.73 -27.63
C ASN A 33 -6.91 8.25 -27.32
N PRO A 34 -6.43 7.30 -28.14
CA PRO A 34 -6.50 5.87 -27.81
C PRO A 34 -5.57 5.50 -26.64
N PRO A 35 -5.80 4.36 -25.96
CA PRO A 35 -4.93 3.86 -24.89
C PRO A 35 -3.45 3.76 -25.28
N SER A 36 -3.17 3.25 -26.48
CA SER A 36 -1.81 3.05 -27.00
C SER A 36 -0.97 4.33 -26.99
N ALA A 37 -1.56 5.48 -27.28
CA ALA A 37 -0.86 6.77 -27.28
C ALA A 37 -0.34 7.20 -25.89
N TYR A 38 -1.02 6.79 -24.82
CA TYR A 38 -0.54 7.00 -23.45
C TYR A 38 0.56 6.00 -23.09
N LEU A 39 0.35 4.74 -23.47
CA LEU A 39 1.26 3.64 -23.18
C LEU A 39 2.62 3.80 -23.86
N GLU A 40 2.66 4.23 -25.12
CA GLU A 40 3.90 4.54 -25.83
C GLU A 40 4.73 5.59 -25.10
N LYS A 41 4.08 6.63 -24.57
CA LYS A 41 4.77 7.69 -23.81
C LYS A 41 5.28 7.16 -22.47
N LEU A 42 4.48 6.41 -21.72
CA LEU A 42 4.89 5.81 -20.45
C LEU A 42 6.07 4.84 -20.64
N LYS A 43 6.00 3.95 -21.64
CA LYS A 43 7.11 3.07 -22.03
C LYS A 43 8.37 3.87 -22.39
N SER A 44 8.22 4.97 -23.14
CA SER A 44 9.36 5.82 -23.49
C SER A 44 10.07 6.42 -22.27
N TYR A 45 9.34 6.70 -21.19
CA TYR A 45 9.92 7.20 -19.94
C TYR A 45 10.71 6.13 -19.17
N LEU A 46 10.28 4.87 -19.27
CA LEU A 46 11.01 3.71 -18.72
C LEU A 46 12.32 3.46 -19.48
N ASP A 47 12.29 3.50 -20.82
CA ASP A 47 13.44 3.16 -21.67
C ASP A 47 14.56 4.22 -21.62
N HIS A 48 14.20 5.49 -21.48
CA HIS A 48 15.14 6.60 -21.63
C HIS A 48 15.73 7.09 -20.31
N GLY A 49 16.19 6.16 -19.46
CA GLY A 49 16.95 6.39 -18.21
C GLY A 49 18.32 7.07 -18.38
N GLY A 50 18.50 7.92 -19.39
CA GLY A 50 19.74 8.65 -19.71
C GLY A 50 19.71 10.12 -19.27
N VAL A 51 20.71 10.50 -18.47
CA VAL A 51 21.01 11.87 -18.03
C VAL A 51 21.10 12.82 -19.24
N SER A 52 20.17 13.77 -19.34
CA SER A 52 20.30 14.92 -20.23
C SER A 52 19.61 16.13 -19.62
N ARG A 53 20.04 17.35 -19.98
CA ARG A 53 19.38 18.63 -19.61
C ARG A 53 17.87 18.65 -19.91
N LYS A 54 17.38 17.74 -20.75
CA LYS A 54 15.95 17.52 -21.07
C LYS A 54 15.17 16.69 -20.03
N PHE A 55 15.79 16.23 -18.94
CA PHE A 55 15.14 15.37 -17.94
C PHE A 55 13.99 16.07 -17.20
N LYS A 56 14.20 17.29 -16.69
CA LYS A 56 13.16 18.05 -15.97
C LYS A 56 11.92 18.36 -16.82
N ARG A 57 12.09 18.59 -18.12
CA ARG A 57 10.95 18.77 -19.06
C ARG A 57 10.18 17.46 -19.27
N ARG A 58 10.89 16.34 -19.42
CA ARG A 58 10.27 15.00 -19.56
C ARG A 58 9.47 14.58 -18.33
N VAL A 59 9.93 14.90 -17.12
CA VAL A 59 9.16 14.65 -15.89
C VAL A 59 7.87 15.49 -15.86
N GLN A 60 7.94 16.77 -16.21
CA GLN A 60 6.74 17.60 -16.23
C GLN A 60 5.73 17.10 -17.28
N GLU A 61 6.23 16.58 -18.39
CA GLU A 61 5.41 15.90 -19.40
C GLU A 61 4.83 14.58 -18.86
N SER A 62 5.58 13.77 -18.09
CA SER A 62 5.07 12.50 -17.53
C SER A 62 3.91 12.72 -16.57
N THR A 63 4.02 13.70 -15.66
CA THR A 63 2.92 14.07 -14.76
C THR A 63 1.66 14.47 -15.51
N GLN A 64 1.79 15.24 -16.61
CA GLN A 64 0.65 15.62 -17.44
C GLN A 64 0.04 14.41 -18.16
N ILE A 65 0.87 13.50 -18.70
CA ILE A 65 0.40 12.27 -19.36
C ILE A 65 -0.35 11.38 -18.38
N LEU A 66 0.16 11.18 -17.16
CA LEU A 66 -0.53 10.41 -16.12
C LEU A 66 -1.84 11.05 -15.69
N ARG A 67 -1.89 12.39 -15.60
CA ARG A 67 -3.13 13.11 -15.28
C ARG A 67 -4.19 12.94 -16.38
N GLU A 68 -3.79 13.03 -17.64
CA GLU A 68 -4.71 12.80 -18.77
C GLU A 68 -5.13 11.33 -18.87
N LEU A 69 -4.23 10.41 -18.54
CA LEU A 69 -4.52 8.97 -18.47
C LEU A 69 -5.55 8.67 -17.37
N GLU A 70 -5.36 9.22 -16.17
CA GLU A 70 -6.30 9.09 -15.04
C GLU A 70 -7.70 9.54 -15.46
N ILE A 71 -7.80 10.72 -16.06
CA ILE A 71 -9.07 11.26 -16.54
C ILE A 71 -9.68 10.31 -17.56
N SER A 72 -8.88 9.85 -18.54
CA SER A 72 -9.36 8.95 -19.60
C SER A 72 -9.88 7.63 -19.04
N LEU A 73 -9.16 7.01 -18.10
CA LEU A 73 -9.59 5.77 -17.42
C LEU A 73 -10.89 5.95 -16.64
N ARG A 74 -11.08 7.11 -16.00
CA ARG A 74 -12.25 7.38 -15.15
C ARG A 74 -13.49 7.85 -15.92
N THR A 75 -13.32 8.63 -17.00
CA THR A 75 -14.44 9.34 -17.65
C THR A 75 -14.79 8.84 -19.04
N ASN A 76 -13.92 8.12 -19.74
CA ASN A 76 -14.27 7.57 -21.05
C ASN A 76 -15.26 6.40 -20.91
N TYR A 77 -15.82 5.97 -22.05
CA TYR A 77 -16.65 4.78 -22.09
C TYR A 77 -15.85 3.54 -21.64
N ILE A 78 -16.54 2.58 -21.04
CA ILE A 78 -15.90 1.42 -20.40
C ILE A 78 -15.03 0.59 -21.37
N GLY A 79 -15.39 0.55 -22.65
CA GLY A 79 -14.61 -0.11 -23.70
C GLY A 79 -13.20 0.47 -23.85
N TRP A 80 -12.99 1.75 -23.55
CA TRP A 80 -11.65 2.35 -23.53
C TRP A 80 -10.76 1.74 -22.45
N ALA A 81 -11.31 1.52 -21.25
CA ALA A 81 -10.59 0.85 -20.17
C ALA A 81 -10.37 -0.64 -20.48
N GLN A 82 -11.32 -1.31 -21.14
CA GLN A 82 -11.15 -2.67 -21.62
C GLN A 82 -10.03 -2.77 -22.66
N GLU A 83 -9.97 -1.83 -23.61
CA GLU A 83 -8.90 -1.74 -24.59
C GLU A 83 -7.54 -1.47 -23.93
N PHE A 84 -7.48 -0.57 -22.94
CA PHE A 84 -6.27 -0.32 -22.16
C PHE A 84 -5.74 -1.58 -21.46
N LEU A 85 -6.65 -2.41 -20.90
CA LEU A 85 -6.33 -3.60 -20.11
C LEU A 85 -6.20 -4.89 -20.94
N ASN A 86 -6.40 -4.83 -22.26
CA ASN A 86 -6.40 -6.02 -23.11
C ASN A 86 -4.99 -6.60 -23.32
N GLU A 87 -4.93 -7.78 -23.95
CA GLU A 87 -3.67 -8.49 -24.17
C GLU A 87 -2.69 -7.76 -25.12
N GLU A 88 -3.21 -6.89 -25.98
CA GLU A 88 -2.40 -6.12 -26.95
C GLU A 88 -1.70 -4.93 -26.29
N ASN A 89 -2.44 -4.18 -25.47
CA ASN A 89 -1.94 -2.97 -24.82
C ASN A 89 -1.17 -3.27 -23.54
N GLN A 90 -1.58 -4.29 -22.77
CA GLN A 90 -1.00 -4.65 -21.46
C GLN A 90 -0.86 -3.42 -20.54
N GLY A 91 -1.88 -2.56 -20.51
CA GLY A 91 -1.77 -1.26 -19.86
C GLY A 91 -1.59 -1.33 -18.36
N LEU A 92 -2.08 -2.40 -17.70
CA LEU A 92 -1.85 -2.63 -16.28
C LEU A 92 -0.36 -2.85 -15.99
N ASP A 93 0.29 -3.75 -16.74
CA ASP A 93 1.72 -4.06 -16.57
C ASP A 93 2.58 -2.81 -16.73
N VAL A 94 2.34 -2.03 -17.79
CA VAL A 94 3.07 -0.78 -18.06
C VAL A 94 2.90 0.24 -16.93
N LEU A 95 1.68 0.35 -16.39
CA LEU A 95 1.39 1.26 -15.28
C LEU A 95 2.08 0.82 -13.98
N VAL A 96 2.06 -0.49 -13.69
CA VAL A 96 2.73 -1.07 -12.52
C VAL A 96 4.25 -0.94 -12.63
N ASP A 97 4.83 -1.19 -13.80
CA ASP A 97 6.25 -0.99 -14.07
C ASP A 97 6.68 0.47 -13.88
N TYR A 98 5.85 1.41 -14.36
CA TYR A 98 6.08 2.84 -14.15
C TYR A 98 6.01 3.21 -12.66
N LEU A 99 5.03 2.69 -11.94
CA LEU A 99 4.89 2.91 -10.50
C LEU A 99 6.11 2.37 -9.72
N SER A 100 6.59 1.18 -10.05
CA SER A 100 7.79 0.58 -9.45
C SER A 100 9.05 1.41 -9.75
N PHE A 101 9.19 1.89 -10.98
CA PHE A 101 10.25 2.85 -11.35
C PHE A 101 10.17 4.14 -10.52
N ALA A 102 8.96 4.66 -10.30
CA ALA A 102 8.73 5.84 -9.48
C ALA A 102 9.03 5.58 -7.99
N HIS A 103 8.79 4.38 -7.45
CA HIS A 103 9.18 4.05 -6.07
C HIS A 103 10.69 3.99 -5.88
N SER A 104 11.42 3.47 -6.87
CA SER A 104 12.89 3.47 -6.88
C SER A 104 13.49 4.88 -6.88
N ALA A 105 12.68 5.94 -7.07
CA ALA A 105 13.04 7.33 -6.78
C ALA A 105 13.06 7.71 -5.31
N VAL A 106 12.07 7.22 -4.57
CA VAL A 106 11.65 7.76 -3.28
C VAL A 106 12.35 7.04 -2.13
N THR A 107 12.56 5.73 -2.24
CA THR A 107 13.12 4.89 -1.17
C THR A 107 14.55 5.24 -0.77
N TYR A 108 15.36 5.82 -1.66
CA TYR A 108 16.73 6.24 -1.35
C TYR A 108 16.84 7.62 -0.67
N ASP A 109 15.75 8.38 -0.55
CA ASP A 109 15.77 9.70 0.12
C ASP A 109 15.67 9.59 1.65
N VAL A 110 15.08 8.49 2.16
CA VAL A 110 14.97 8.19 3.59
C VAL A 110 16.33 7.76 4.17
N ASP A 111 17.05 6.86 3.47
CA ASP A 111 18.38 6.40 3.89
C ASP A 111 19.48 7.48 3.84
N SER A 112 19.29 8.52 3.01
CA SER A 112 20.29 9.59 2.85
C SER A 112 20.16 10.70 3.90
N LEU A 113 19.00 10.82 4.57
CA LEU A 113 18.80 11.81 5.63
C LEU A 113 19.33 11.33 6.99
N ASP A 114 19.40 10.01 7.22
CA ASP A 114 19.81 9.43 8.51
C ASP A 114 21.34 9.38 8.72
N ASN A 115 22.14 9.65 7.68
CA ASN A 115 23.61 9.59 7.74
C ASN A 115 24.32 10.97 7.78
N GLY A 116 23.62 12.03 8.17
CA GLY A 116 24.17 13.38 8.27
C GLY A 116 24.98 13.65 9.54
N VAL A 117 26.16 13.03 9.69
CA VAL A 117 27.15 13.49 10.69
C VAL A 117 27.71 14.85 10.23
N LEU A 118 27.42 15.90 10.99
CA LEU A 118 28.00 17.24 10.87
C LEU A 118 29.54 17.18 10.98
N PRO A 119 30.31 17.69 10.01
CA PRO A 119 31.74 17.85 10.21
C PRO A 119 32.01 19.12 11.02
N THR A 120 32.51 18.94 12.23
CA THR A 120 33.04 19.98 13.10
C THR A 120 34.43 20.42 12.62
N ASP A 121 34.66 21.72 12.68
CA ASP A 121 35.94 22.41 12.47
C ASP A 121 37.13 21.71 13.14
N LYS A 122 38.26 21.64 12.42
CA LYS A 122 39.58 22.02 12.97
C LYS A 122 40.64 22.18 11.88
N SER A 123 41.26 23.35 11.93
CA SER A 123 42.36 23.83 11.11
C SER A 123 43.70 23.15 11.43
N LYS A 124 44.59 23.21 10.43
CA LYS A 124 46.07 23.41 10.47
C LYS A 124 47.04 22.24 10.17
N ILE A 125 47.73 22.43 9.03
CA ILE A 125 49.20 22.46 8.77
C ILE A 125 49.98 21.12 8.90
N VAL A 126 50.68 20.70 7.83
CA VAL A 126 52.16 20.71 7.64
C VAL A 126 52.52 20.00 6.31
N ASP A 127 53.58 20.51 5.71
CA ASP A 127 54.20 20.35 4.39
C ASP A 127 54.66 18.96 3.88
N LYS A 128 54.82 18.97 2.55
CA LYS A 128 55.77 18.24 1.69
C LYS A 128 57.01 17.62 2.36
N SER A 129 57.37 16.39 1.96
CA SER A 129 58.66 16.03 1.31
C SER A 129 58.74 14.49 1.10
N VAL A 130 58.81 14.00 -0.14
CA VAL A 130 59.96 13.48 -0.93
C VAL A 130 60.54 12.12 -0.52
N GLU A 131 60.58 11.25 -1.56
CA GLU A 131 61.56 10.22 -1.94
C GLU A 131 61.95 9.15 -0.89
N ASP A 132 61.55 7.89 -1.07
CA ASP A 132 62.06 6.90 -2.06
C ASP A 132 63.45 6.41 -1.69
N LEU A 133 63.62 5.08 -1.58
CA LEU A 133 64.82 4.33 -1.99
C LEU A 133 64.80 2.86 -1.54
N SER A 134 65.15 2.03 -2.52
CA SER A 134 65.99 0.82 -2.46
C SER A 134 65.33 -0.56 -2.22
N ARG A 135 65.01 -1.13 -3.39
CA ARG A 135 65.02 -2.55 -3.78
C ARG A 135 66.24 -3.34 -3.29
N SER A 136 66.03 -4.63 -2.95
CA SER A 136 66.70 -5.85 -3.49
C SER A 136 66.36 -7.05 -2.58
N ALA A 137 65.55 -8.05 -2.98
CA ALA A 137 65.79 -9.19 -3.89
C ALA A 137 66.61 -10.35 -3.29
N SER A 138 65.95 -11.42 -2.81
CA SER A 138 66.32 -12.85 -3.01
C SER A 138 65.37 -13.87 -2.33
N ASN A 139 64.62 -14.60 -3.17
CA ASN A 139 64.27 -16.05 -3.17
C ASN A 139 63.84 -16.82 -1.88
N SER A 140 62.52 -17.06 -1.78
CA SER A 140 61.73 -18.35 -1.73
C SER A 140 62.18 -19.61 -0.95
N PRO A 141 61.30 -20.63 -0.68
CA PRO A 141 59.82 -20.69 -0.65
C PRO A 141 59.22 -21.42 0.59
N THR A 142 57.91 -21.28 0.84
CA THR A 142 56.89 -22.38 0.99
C THR A 142 55.63 -21.87 1.70
N HIS A 143 54.47 -21.90 1.05
CA HIS A 143 53.28 -22.67 1.46
C HIS A 143 52.00 -22.25 0.70
N SER A 144 51.41 -23.26 0.02
CA SER A 144 49.99 -23.60 -0.13
C SER A 144 48.95 -22.61 -0.70
N ALA A 145 48.25 -23.15 -1.71
CA ALA A 145 46.81 -23.09 -1.97
C ALA A 145 46.24 -21.96 -2.86
N SER A 146 46.05 -22.37 -4.13
CA SER A 146 44.77 -22.34 -4.86
C SER A 146 44.13 -20.99 -5.20
N LYS A 147 44.41 -20.53 -6.42
CA LYS A 147 43.62 -19.53 -7.16
C LYS A 147 42.26 -20.10 -7.55
N ALA A 148 41.19 -19.39 -7.22
CA ALA A 148 39.91 -19.49 -7.91
C ALA A 148 39.47 -18.10 -8.38
N SER A 149 39.25 -18.01 -9.68
CA SER A 149 38.78 -16.88 -10.46
C SER A 149 37.51 -16.24 -9.92
N LYS A 150 37.56 -14.94 -9.57
CA LYS A 150 36.36 -14.11 -9.46
C LYS A 150 36.61 -12.73 -10.03
N GLY A 151 35.71 -12.30 -10.90
CA GLY A 151 35.46 -10.88 -11.13
C GLY A 151 35.64 -10.40 -12.56
N PHE A 152 34.76 -10.79 -13.48
CA PHE A 152 34.54 -9.97 -14.68
C PHE A 152 33.11 -9.90 -15.23
N THR A 153 32.08 -10.34 -14.49
CA THR A 153 30.69 -10.36 -15.02
C THR A 153 29.65 -9.58 -14.21
N VAL A 154 30.00 -8.92 -13.11
CA VAL A 154 29.02 -8.16 -12.28
C VAL A 154 29.11 -6.64 -12.49
N ARG A 155 30.13 -6.14 -13.20
CA ARG A 155 30.36 -4.69 -13.34
C ARG A 155 29.44 -3.98 -14.34
N PHE A 156 28.79 -4.70 -15.25
CA PHE A 156 27.89 -4.08 -16.24
C PHE A 156 26.48 -3.81 -15.72
N ASN A 157 25.92 -4.68 -14.85
CA ASN A 157 24.58 -4.44 -14.26
C ASN A 157 24.58 -3.36 -13.17
N SER A 158 25.67 -3.21 -12.41
CA SER A 158 25.78 -2.19 -11.35
C SER A 158 25.82 -0.75 -11.91
N LEU A 159 26.36 -0.54 -13.11
CA LEU A 159 26.47 0.78 -13.73
C LEU A 159 25.16 1.26 -14.37
N GLN A 160 24.30 0.34 -14.84
CA GLN A 160 22.95 0.66 -15.31
C GLN A 160 22.03 0.98 -14.11
N HIS A 161 22.11 0.18 -13.04
CA HIS A 161 21.35 0.42 -11.81
C HIS A 161 21.71 1.76 -11.15
N ARG A 162 23.01 2.12 -11.10
CA ARG A 162 23.47 3.44 -10.60
C ARG A 162 23.08 4.62 -11.51
N LYS A 163 22.84 4.40 -12.80
CA LYS A 163 22.44 5.46 -13.76
C LYS A 163 20.94 5.73 -13.74
N ALA A 164 20.11 4.70 -13.57
CA ALA A 164 18.68 4.85 -13.27
C ALA A 164 18.45 5.60 -11.92
N LEU A 165 19.28 5.27 -10.91
CA LEU A 165 19.27 5.83 -9.54
C LEU A 165 19.42 7.36 -9.43
N ARG A 166 20.03 8.02 -10.42
CA ARG A 166 20.28 9.48 -10.38
C ARG A 166 19.13 10.27 -11.02
N ASN A 167 18.37 9.65 -11.89
CA ASN A 167 17.25 10.27 -12.60
C ASN A 167 15.98 10.18 -11.76
N SER A 168 15.79 9.10 -11.02
CA SER A 168 14.58 8.92 -10.20
C SER A 168 14.42 10.03 -9.14
N ARG A 169 15.50 10.66 -8.66
CA ARG A 169 15.54 11.82 -7.73
C ARG A 169 14.66 13.05 -8.09
N VAL A 170 14.12 13.15 -9.30
CA VAL A 170 13.20 14.23 -9.72
C VAL A 170 11.90 13.66 -10.32
N VAL A 171 11.53 12.41 -10.07
CA VAL A 171 10.14 11.97 -10.33
C VAL A 171 9.31 12.61 -9.22
N GLN A 172 8.40 13.50 -9.60
CA GLN A 172 7.59 14.24 -8.64
C GLN A 172 6.74 13.25 -7.85
N THR A 173 6.60 13.49 -6.55
CA THR A 173 5.70 12.74 -5.63
C THR A 173 4.28 12.57 -6.19
N ASP A 174 3.90 13.45 -7.11
CA ASP A 174 2.61 13.49 -7.79
C ASP A 174 2.42 12.36 -8.81
N ASP A 175 3.48 11.86 -9.45
CA ASP A 175 3.38 10.76 -10.42
C ASP A 175 2.91 9.48 -9.73
N VAL A 176 3.46 9.18 -8.54
CA VAL A 176 3.02 8.06 -7.69
C VAL A 176 1.54 8.23 -7.36
N HIS A 177 1.14 9.41 -6.90
CA HIS A 177 -0.27 9.69 -6.59
C HIS A 177 -1.19 9.46 -7.79
N LEU A 178 -0.81 9.95 -8.98
CA LEU A 178 -1.59 9.80 -10.21
C LEU A 178 -1.66 8.34 -10.67
N CYS A 179 -0.60 7.55 -10.51
CA CYS A 179 -0.63 6.11 -10.78
C CYS A 179 -1.64 5.40 -9.86
N ILE A 180 -1.65 5.73 -8.57
CA ILE A 180 -2.64 5.21 -7.63
C ILE A 180 -4.06 5.64 -8.00
N MET A 181 -4.27 6.87 -8.47
CA MET A 181 -5.58 7.30 -8.99
C MET A 181 -6.00 6.54 -10.27
N CYS A 182 -5.05 6.23 -11.16
CA CYS A 182 -5.32 5.39 -12.33
C CYS A 182 -5.75 3.97 -11.90
N LEU A 183 -5.04 3.37 -10.93
CA LEU A 183 -5.40 2.06 -10.37
C LEU A 183 -6.76 2.10 -9.69
N ARG A 184 -7.12 3.17 -8.97
CA ARG A 184 -8.47 3.38 -8.44
C ARG A 184 -9.52 3.36 -9.54
N ALA A 185 -9.28 4.05 -10.65
CA ALA A 185 -10.20 4.07 -11.79
C ALA A 185 -10.37 2.66 -12.41
N ILE A 186 -9.26 1.92 -12.56
CA ILE A 186 -9.26 0.52 -13.04
C ILE A 186 -10.04 -0.40 -12.08
N MET A 187 -9.84 -0.26 -10.77
CA MET A 187 -10.51 -1.05 -9.74
C MET A 187 -12.02 -0.76 -9.63
N ASN A 188 -12.49 0.39 -10.09
CA ASN A 188 -13.91 0.70 -10.19
C ASN A 188 -14.62 -0.09 -11.32
N TYR A 189 -13.86 -0.76 -12.18
CA TYR A 189 -14.37 -1.69 -13.18
C TYR A 189 -14.18 -3.13 -12.68
N GLN A 190 -15.26 -3.91 -12.61
CA GLN A 190 -15.22 -5.29 -12.07
C GLN A 190 -14.13 -6.18 -12.70
N SER A 191 -13.96 -6.16 -14.03
CA SER A 191 -12.90 -6.97 -14.65
C SER A 191 -11.51 -6.40 -14.37
N GLY A 192 -11.37 -5.07 -14.30
CA GLY A 192 -10.12 -4.40 -13.93
C GLY A 192 -9.69 -4.72 -12.51
N PHE A 193 -10.63 -4.72 -11.56
CA PHE A 193 -10.41 -5.15 -10.18
C PHE A 193 -9.87 -6.58 -10.11
N ASN A 194 -10.49 -7.52 -10.85
CA ASN A 194 -10.04 -8.91 -10.90
C ASN A 194 -8.63 -9.04 -11.51
N LEU A 195 -8.28 -8.22 -12.51
CA LEU A 195 -6.93 -8.20 -13.08
C LEU A 195 -5.91 -7.67 -12.06
N VAL A 196 -6.23 -6.61 -11.32
CA VAL A 196 -5.37 -6.07 -10.25
C VAL A 196 -5.08 -7.13 -9.19
N MET A 197 -6.08 -7.88 -8.73
CA MET A 197 -5.89 -8.94 -7.73
C MET A 197 -5.04 -10.11 -8.25
N LYS A 198 -5.12 -10.42 -9.54
CA LYS A 198 -4.37 -11.52 -10.16
C LYS A 198 -2.95 -11.12 -10.56
N HIS A 199 -2.70 -9.84 -10.74
CA HIS A 199 -1.40 -9.34 -11.18
C HIS A 199 -0.37 -9.52 -10.05
N PRO A 200 0.77 -10.20 -10.31
CA PRO A 200 1.68 -10.69 -9.27
C PRO A 200 2.31 -9.58 -8.42
N CYS A 201 2.51 -8.39 -8.99
CA CYS A 201 3.19 -7.28 -8.31
C CYS A 201 2.26 -6.10 -8.00
N CYS A 202 1.01 -6.09 -8.48
CA CYS A 202 0.23 -4.84 -8.50
C CYS A 202 -0.12 -4.38 -7.08
N VAL A 203 -0.64 -5.30 -6.25
CA VAL A 203 -0.99 -4.98 -4.86
C VAL A 203 0.26 -4.67 -4.03
N ASN A 204 1.37 -5.36 -4.27
CA ASN A 204 2.65 -5.06 -3.59
C ASN A 204 3.12 -3.64 -3.89
N GLU A 205 3.07 -3.20 -5.15
CA GLU A 205 3.42 -1.83 -5.52
C GLU A 205 2.45 -0.80 -4.94
N ILE A 206 1.14 -1.08 -4.91
CA ILE A 206 0.16 -0.23 -4.21
C ILE A 206 0.55 -0.09 -2.73
N THR A 207 0.90 -1.17 -2.05
CA THR A 207 1.33 -1.15 -0.64
C THR A 207 2.62 -0.36 -0.45
N LEU A 208 3.61 -0.51 -1.34
CA LEU A 208 4.86 0.26 -1.30
C LEU A 208 4.64 1.77 -1.41
N SER A 209 3.57 2.21 -2.08
CA SER A 209 3.17 3.62 -2.15
C SER A 209 2.79 4.23 -0.80
N LEU A 210 2.60 3.44 0.27
CA LEU A 210 2.44 3.96 1.63
C LEU A 210 3.66 4.79 2.09
N ASN A 211 4.86 4.54 1.53
CA ASN A 211 6.06 5.32 1.85
C ASN A 211 6.01 6.76 1.27
N ASN A 212 5.02 7.11 0.43
CA ASN A 212 4.89 8.45 -0.12
C ASN A 212 4.62 9.47 1.00
N ARG A 213 5.36 10.59 1.02
CA ARG A 213 5.23 11.61 2.08
C ARG A 213 3.84 12.25 2.15
N ASN A 214 3.10 12.30 1.04
CA ASN A 214 1.78 12.94 0.99
C ASN A 214 0.71 12.11 1.73
N PRO A 215 0.10 12.62 2.81
CA PRO A 215 -0.95 11.90 3.56
C PRO A 215 -2.16 11.54 2.68
N ARG A 216 -2.48 12.39 1.69
CA ARG A 216 -3.57 12.10 0.73
C ARG A 216 -3.29 10.87 -0.11
N THR A 217 -2.03 10.65 -0.50
CA THR A 217 -1.64 9.42 -1.21
C THR A 217 -1.77 8.22 -0.29
N LYS A 218 -1.28 8.32 0.94
CA LYS A 218 -1.40 7.23 1.92
C LYS A 218 -2.86 6.86 2.18
N ALA A 219 -3.73 7.85 2.37
CA ALA A 219 -5.17 7.64 2.58
C ALA A 219 -5.79 6.86 1.41
N LEU A 220 -5.51 7.30 0.17
CA LEU A 220 -6.02 6.63 -1.02
C LEU A 220 -5.48 5.19 -1.17
N VAL A 221 -4.20 4.97 -0.86
CA VAL A 221 -3.62 3.62 -0.84
C VAL A 221 -4.37 2.73 0.15
N LEU A 222 -4.62 3.20 1.36
CA LEU A 222 -5.35 2.44 2.39
C LEU A 222 -6.80 2.17 2.00
N GLU A 223 -7.48 3.10 1.34
CA GLU A 223 -8.81 2.87 0.76
C GLU A 223 -8.80 1.72 -0.26
N LEU A 224 -7.81 1.68 -1.16
CA LEU A 224 -7.68 0.62 -2.16
C LEU A 224 -7.37 -0.73 -1.52
N LEU A 225 -6.44 -0.77 -0.57
CA LEU A 225 -6.06 -1.99 0.14
C LEU A 225 -7.24 -2.52 0.97
N ALA A 226 -8.00 -1.65 1.63
CA ALA A 226 -9.22 -2.01 2.35
C ALA A 226 -10.26 -2.66 1.41
N ALA A 227 -10.47 -2.09 0.21
CA ALA A 227 -11.39 -2.66 -0.77
C ALA A 227 -10.95 -4.05 -1.26
N VAL A 228 -9.65 -4.28 -1.47
CA VAL A 228 -9.10 -5.61 -1.79
C VAL A 228 -9.25 -6.55 -0.60
N CYS A 229 -8.99 -6.09 0.62
CA CYS A 229 -9.05 -6.93 1.82
C CYS A 229 -10.45 -7.56 2.05
N LEU A 230 -11.51 -6.83 1.70
CA LEU A 230 -12.90 -7.23 1.96
C LEU A 230 -13.46 -8.27 0.98
N VAL A 231 -12.82 -8.50 -0.16
CA VAL A 231 -13.29 -9.50 -1.12
C VAL A 231 -12.74 -10.89 -0.81
N ARG A 232 -13.45 -11.92 -1.29
CA ARG A 232 -13.05 -13.32 -1.06
C ARG A 232 -11.64 -13.59 -1.58
N GLY A 233 -10.77 -14.10 -0.70
CA GLY A 233 -9.35 -14.38 -0.99
C GLY A 233 -8.46 -13.13 -1.04
N GLY A 234 -9.01 -11.93 -0.85
CA GLY A 234 -8.25 -10.69 -0.85
C GLY A 234 -7.45 -10.47 0.43
N HIS A 235 -7.90 -10.99 1.58
CA HIS A 235 -7.19 -10.89 2.85
C HIS A 235 -5.77 -11.48 2.78
N ASP A 236 -5.62 -12.69 2.21
CA ASP A 236 -4.31 -13.33 2.01
C ASP A 236 -3.38 -12.51 1.10
N ILE A 237 -3.95 -11.87 0.06
CA ILE A 237 -3.19 -11.00 -0.84
C ILE A 237 -2.66 -9.78 -0.08
N ILE A 238 -3.49 -9.16 0.76
CA ILE A 238 -3.09 -8.01 1.58
C ILE A 238 -1.98 -8.38 2.57
N LEU A 239 -2.13 -9.50 3.29
CA LEU A 239 -1.08 -9.95 4.21
C LEU A 239 0.22 -10.26 3.48
N SER A 240 0.16 -10.96 2.34
CA SER A 240 1.34 -11.21 1.52
C SER A 240 1.99 -9.91 1.00
N ALA A 241 1.20 -8.88 0.72
CA ALA A 241 1.71 -7.59 0.29
C ALA A 241 2.40 -6.84 1.44
N PHE A 242 1.90 -6.94 2.67
CA PHE A 242 2.57 -6.38 3.85
C PHE A 242 3.80 -7.19 4.28
N ASP A 243 3.82 -8.51 4.05
CA ASP A 243 5.04 -9.31 4.21
C ASP A 243 6.12 -8.90 3.19
N ASN A 244 5.73 -8.66 1.94
CA ASN A 244 6.64 -8.08 0.94
C ASN A 244 7.11 -6.68 1.35
N PHE A 245 6.20 -5.82 1.82
CA PHE A 245 6.51 -4.49 2.31
C PHE A 245 7.54 -4.53 3.44
N LYS A 246 7.35 -5.42 4.42
CA LYS A 246 8.27 -5.65 5.53
C LYS A 246 9.69 -5.96 5.05
N GLU A 247 9.83 -6.93 4.13
CA GLU A 247 11.14 -7.33 3.60
C GLU A 247 11.80 -6.22 2.78
N VAL A 248 11.04 -5.52 1.91
CA VAL A 248 11.57 -4.44 1.05
C VAL A 248 11.92 -3.19 1.84
N CYS A 249 11.12 -2.86 2.87
CA CYS A 249 11.30 -1.67 3.70
C CYS A 249 12.22 -1.88 4.90
N GLY A 250 12.64 -3.11 5.17
CA GLY A 250 13.49 -3.47 6.31
C GLY A 250 12.79 -3.39 7.66
N GLU A 251 11.48 -3.66 7.72
CA GLU A 251 10.73 -3.68 8.99
C GLU A 251 11.10 -4.92 9.82
N LYS A 252 11.10 -4.78 11.15
CA LYS A 252 11.33 -5.92 12.06
C LYS A 252 10.12 -6.84 12.09
N SER A 253 8.93 -6.26 11.98
CA SER A 253 7.64 -6.94 11.93
C SER A 253 6.71 -6.21 10.97
N ARG A 254 5.81 -6.94 10.31
CA ARG A 254 4.84 -6.34 9.39
C ARG A 254 3.99 -5.27 10.10
N PHE A 255 3.57 -4.26 9.35
CA PHE A 255 2.80 -3.09 9.81
C PHE A 255 3.55 -2.07 10.68
N GLU A 256 4.86 -2.22 10.91
CA GLU A 256 5.63 -1.31 11.76
C GLU A 256 5.60 0.14 11.26
N LYS A 257 5.93 0.39 9.99
CA LYS A 257 5.89 1.73 9.39
C LYS A 257 4.46 2.24 9.21
N LEU A 258 3.48 1.36 9.00
CA LEU A 258 2.08 1.77 8.97
C LEU A 258 1.70 2.43 10.31
N MET A 259 2.08 1.79 11.41
CA MET A 259 1.86 2.32 12.75
C MET A 259 2.71 3.57 13.02
N GLU A 260 3.95 3.64 12.55
CA GLU A 260 4.76 4.86 12.61
C GLU A 260 4.06 6.04 11.91
N TYR A 261 3.55 5.83 10.69
CA TYR A 261 2.83 6.86 9.94
C TYR A 261 1.55 7.29 10.62
N PHE A 262 0.82 6.34 11.22
CA PHE A 262 -0.42 6.64 11.93
C PHE A 262 -0.15 7.44 13.21
N CYS A 263 0.82 7.01 14.02
CA CYS A 263 1.15 7.63 15.30
C CYS A 263 1.77 9.03 15.18
N HIS A 264 2.38 9.35 14.05
CA HIS A 264 3.03 10.65 13.80
C HIS A 264 2.18 11.64 12.99
N GLU A 265 0.96 11.28 12.58
CA GLU A 265 0.06 12.20 11.89
C GLU A 265 -0.95 12.81 12.86
N ASP A 266 -0.86 14.12 13.06
CA ASP A 266 -1.80 14.89 13.91
C ASP A 266 -2.68 15.85 13.09
N SER A 267 -2.40 16.03 11.80
CA SER A 267 -3.02 17.09 10.99
C SER A 267 -4.01 16.57 9.95
N ASN A 268 -3.74 15.41 9.36
CA ASN A 268 -4.54 14.87 8.26
C ASN A 268 -5.57 13.85 8.75
N ILE A 269 -6.74 14.34 9.16
CA ILE A 269 -7.85 13.50 9.63
C ILE A 269 -8.30 12.47 8.60
N ASP A 270 -8.30 12.79 7.30
CA ASP A 270 -8.72 11.85 6.26
C ASP A 270 -7.79 10.62 6.19
N PHE A 271 -6.48 10.81 6.32
CA PHE A 271 -5.52 9.71 6.42
C PHE A 271 -5.75 8.90 7.70
N MET A 272 -5.90 9.56 8.85
CA MET A 272 -6.13 8.86 10.13
C MET A 272 -7.40 7.99 10.07
N VAL A 273 -8.48 8.51 9.50
CA VAL A 273 -9.74 7.77 9.29
C VAL A 273 -9.50 6.57 8.38
N ALA A 274 -8.84 6.75 7.24
CA ALA A 274 -8.55 5.65 6.31
C ALA A 274 -7.63 4.59 6.94
N CYS A 275 -6.65 5.00 7.75
CA CYS A 275 -5.74 4.10 8.46
C CYS A 275 -6.48 3.29 9.51
N MET A 276 -7.27 3.93 10.37
CA MET A 276 -8.05 3.24 11.38
C MET A 276 -9.07 2.28 10.74
N GLN A 277 -9.73 2.71 9.66
CA GLN A 277 -10.65 1.86 8.90
C GLN A 277 -9.94 0.64 8.30
N PHE A 278 -8.74 0.81 7.73
CA PHE A 278 -7.95 -0.30 7.21
C PHE A 278 -7.57 -1.30 8.32
N ILE A 279 -7.13 -0.81 9.49
CA ILE A 279 -6.80 -1.64 10.66
C ILE A 279 -8.03 -2.43 11.11
N ASN A 280 -9.20 -1.79 11.22
CA ASN A 280 -10.46 -2.46 11.57
C ASN A 280 -10.77 -3.61 10.61
N ILE A 281 -10.62 -3.38 9.32
CA ILE A 281 -10.90 -4.37 8.28
C ILE A 281 -9.89 -5.52 8.37
N VAL A 282 -8.59 -5.24 8.36
CA VAL A 282 -7.56 -6.31 8.31
C VAL A 282 -7.60 -7.20 9.55
N VAL A 283 -7.93 -6.64 10.73
CA VAL A 283 -8.02 -7.39 11.98
C VAL A 283 -9.36 -8.13 12.10
N HIS A 284 -10.49 -7.46 11.90
CA HIS A 284 -11.80 -7.99 12.29
C HIS A 284 -12.61 -8.66 11.17
N SER A 285 -12.19 -8.56 9.91
CA SER A 285 -12.90 -9.20 8.79
C SER A 285 -12.59 -10.70 8.61
N VAL A 286 -11.67 -11.26 9.39
CA VAL A 286 -11.28 -12.68 9.28
C VAL A 286 -12.30 -13.61 9.93
N GLU A 287 -12.53 -14.76 9.30
CA GLU A 287 -13.48 -15.77 9.79
C GLU A 287 -12.96 -16.55 11.02
N ASN A 288 -11.65 -16.80 11.08
CA ASN A 288 -11.04 -17.55 12.16
C ASN A 288 -10.76 -16.65 13.37
N MET A 289 -11.45 -16.89 14.48
CA MET A 289 -11.33 -16.06 15.70
C MET A 289 -9.94 -16.12 16.36
N ASN A 290 -9.24 -17.26 16.29
CA ASN A 290 -7.86 -17.33 16.79
C ASN A 290 -6.92 -16.47 15.93
N PHE A 291 -7.15 -16.46 14.62
CA PHE A 291 -6.38 -15.61 13.71
C PHE A 291 -6.70 -14.13 13.92
N ARG A 292 -7.96 -13.78 14.20
CA ARG A 292 -8.37 -12.42 14.60
C ARG A 292 -7.63 -11.95 15.84
N VAL A 293 -7.60 -12.76 16.90
CA VAL A 293 -6.86 -12.45 18.14
C VAL A 293 -5.37 -12.30 17.86
N HIS A 294 -4.79 -13.15 17.02
CA HIS A 294 -3.39 -13.04 16.63
C HIS A 294 -3.07 -11.71 15.91
N LEU A 295 -3.89 -11.31 14.94
CA LEU A 295 -3.74 -10.04 14.22
C LEU A 295 -3.95 -8.84 15.15
N GLN A 296 -4.95 -8.91 16.04
CA GLN A 296 -5.19 -7.88 17.05
C GLN A 296 -3.95 -7.68 17.92
N TYR A 297 -3.40 -8.77 18.45
CA TYR A 297 -2.22 -8.72 19.31
C TYR A 297 -0.97 -8.19 18.58
N GLU A 298 -0.87 -8.41 17.28
CA GLU A 298 0.21 -7.83 16.48
C GLU A 298 0.17 -6.31 16.46
N PHE A 299 -1.01 -5.70 16.32
CA PHE A 299 -1.17 -4.25 16.45
C PHE A 299 -0.99 -3.75 17.88
N THR A 300 -1.44 -4.51 18.89
CA THR A 300 -1.12 -4.24 20.30
C THR A 300 0.40 -4.14 20.51
N ARG A 301 1.18 -5.06 19.92
CA ARG A 301 2.66 -5.04 20.02
C ARG A 301 3.31 -3.81 19.35
N HIS A 302 2.63 -3.19 18.41
CA HIS A 302 3.04 -1.93 17.79
C HIS A 302 2.52 -0.69 18.53
N GLY A 303 1.89 -0.87 19.69
CA GLY A 303 1.42 0.22 20.55
C GLY A 303 0.10 0.87 20.10
N LEU A 304 -0.71 0.15 19.31
CA LEU A 304 -2.00 0.67 18.85
C LEU A 304 -2.91 1.02 20.03
N ASP A 305 -3.02 0.14 21.02
CA ASP A 305 -3.98 0.28 22.12
C ASP A 305 -3.66 1.53 22.97
N GLU A 306 -2.38 1.75 23.32
CA GLU A 306 -1.96 2.95 24.05
C GLU A 306 -2.12 4.24 23.22
N TYR A 307 -2.02 4.14 21.90
CA TYR A 307 -2.24 5.27 21.01
C TYR A 307 -3.73 5.61 20.89
N LEU A 308 -4.61 4.61 20.78
CA LEU A 308 -6.06 4.81 20.75
C LEU A 308 -6.59 5.43 22.04
N GLU A 309 -6.01 5.08 23.19
CA GLU A 309 -6.32 5.72 24.47
C GLU A 309 -6.04 7.23 24.49
N LYS A 310 -5.10 7.71 23.67
CA LYS A 310 -4.85 9.14 23.47
C LYS A 310 -5.80 9.72 22.43
N LEU A 311 -6.03 9.00 21.33
CA LEU A 311 -6.87 9.46 20.22
C LEU A 311 -8.36 9.53 20.55
N LYS A 312 -8.85 8.85 21.61
CA LYS A 312 -10.24 8.96 22.05
C LYS A 312 -10.68 10.38 22.43
N PHE A 313 -9.73 11.30 22.62
CA PHE A 313 -9.98 12.72 22.89
C PHE A 313 -9.93 13.60 21.64
N THR A 314 -9.84 13.03 20.44
CA THR A 314 -9.89 13.78 19.18
C THR A 314 -11.25 14.48 19.02
N GLU A 315 -11.25 15.69 18.44
CA GLU A 315 -12.48 16.43 18.11
C GLU A 315 -13.17 15.90 16.84
N SER A 316 -12.56 14.96 16.12
CA SER A 316 -13.11 14.45 14.87
C SER A 316 -14.10 13.31 15.08
N ASP A 317 -15.39 13.57 14.89
CA ASP A 317 -16.45 12.55 14.92
C ASP A 317 -16.18 11.38 13.96
N ARG A 318 -15.67 11.67 12.77
CA ARG A 318 -15.36 10.65 11.75
C ARG A 318 -14.29 9.67 12.24
N LEU A 319 -13.26 10.18 12.91
CA LEU A 319 -12.20 9.36 13.46
C LEU A 319 -12.69 8.60 14.70
N LEU A 320 -13.43 9.27 15.60
CA LEU A 320 -14.03 8.64 16.77
C LEU A 320 -14.91 7.43 16.41
N VAL A 321 -15.71 7.52 15.34
CA VAL A 321 -16.52 6.39 14.86
C VAL A 321 -15.64 5.19 14.48
N GLN A 322 -14.49 5.41 13.82
CA GLN A 322 -13.59 4.31 13.46
C GLN A 322 -12.88 3.73 14.69
N ILE A 323 -12.47 4.58 15.63
CA ILE A 323 -11.85 4.14 16.88
C ILE A 323 -12.83 3.31 17.70
N GLN A 324 -14.05 3.79 17.89
CA GLN A 324 -15.07 3.06 18.64
C GLN A 324 -15.41 1.73 17.97
N ALA A 325 -15.53 1.71 16.63
CA ALA A 325 -15.77 0.47 15.90
C ALA A 325 -14.66 -0.57 16.10
N TYR A 326 -13.41 -0.15 16.30
CA TYR A 326 -12.32 -1.07 16.70
C TYR A 326 -12.52 -1.57 18.11
N LEU A 327 -12.68 -0.66 19.07
CA LEU A 327 -12.77 -0.97 20.50
C LEU A 327 -13.95 -1.91 20.81
N ASP A 328 -15.10 -1.70 20.17
CA ASP A 328 -16.29 -2.57 20.29
C ASP A 328 -16.03 -4.00 19.78
N ASN A 329 -15.00 -4.19 18.95
CA ASN A 329 -14.63 -5.44 18.30
C ASN A 329 -13.36 -6.09 18.87
N VAL A 330 -12.73 -5.49 19.88
CA VAL A 330 -11.55 -6.04 20.55
C VAL A 330 -11.94 -7.31 21.31
N PHE A 331 -11.14 -8.37 21.14
CA PHE A 331 -11.25 -9.60 21.91
C PHE A 331 -10.38 -9.52 23.16
N ASP A 332 -11.00 -9.62 24.33
CA ASP A 332 -10.32 -9.92 25.59
C ASP A 332 -10.54 -11.39 25.94
N VAL A 333 -9.54 -12.23 25.66
CA VAL A 333 -9.62 -13.67 25.91
C VAL A 333 -9.72 -13.98 27.42
N GLY A 334 -9.12 -13.15 28.28
CA GLY A 334 -9.18 -13.34 29.73
C GLY A 334 -10.61 -13.14 30.25
N VAL A 335 -11.23 -12.02 29.89
CA VAL A 335 -12.63 -11.73 30.28
C VAL A 335 -13.58 -12.79 29.73
N LEU A 336 -13.41 -13.23 28.48
CA LEU A 336 -14.25 -14.27 27.90
C LEU A 336 -14.14 -15.62 28.63
N LEU A 337 -12.96 -15.96 29.16
CA LEU A 337 -12.77 -17.16 29.96
C LEU A 337 -13.45 -17.03 31.33
N GLU A 338 -13.28 -15.89 32.01
CA GLU A 338 -13.94 -15.60 33.28
C GLU A 338 -15.48 -15.63 33.15
N ASP A 339 -16.02 -15.06 32.08
CA ASP A 339 -17.45 -15.09 31.76
C ASP A 339 -17.95 -16.52 31.50
N ALA A 340 -17.15 -17.34 30.81
CA ALA A 340 -17.51 -18.73 30.54
C ALA A 340 -17.53 -19.58 31.82
N GLU A 341 -16.55 -19.39 32.70
CA GLU A 341 -16.51 -20.04 34.02
C GLU A 341 -17.69 -19.61 34.90
N THR A 342 -17.97 -18.30 34.94
CA THR A 342 -19.11 -17.75 35.67
C THR A 342 -20.43 -18.30 35.15
N LYS A 343 -20.58 -18.40 33.83
CA LYS A 343 -21.77 -18.99 33.20
C LYS A 343 -21.96 -20.45 33.60
N ASN A 344 -20.90 -21.24 33.64
CA ASN A 344 -20.99 -22.64 34.07
C ASN A 344 -21.44 -22.75 35.53
N ALA A 345 -20.87 -21.95 36.43
CA ALA A 345 -21.28 -21.92 37.84
C ALA A 345 -22.76 -21.50 38.02
N LEU A 346 -23.24 -20.55 37.21
CA LEU A 346 -24.65 -20.14 37.24
C LEU A 346 -25.58 -21.23 36.71
N LEU A 347 -25.16 -22.00 35.70
CA LEU A 347 -25.94 -23.13 35.20
C LEU A 347 -26.06 -24.23 36.25
N GLU A 348 -24.98 -24.57 36.95
CA GLU A 348 -24.99 -25.53 38.06
C GLU A 348 -25.97 -25.07 39.16
N HIS A 349 -25.89 -23.81 39.59
CA HIS A 349 -26.81 -23.27 40.59
C HIS A 349 -28.28 -23.22 40.11
N MET A 350 -28.51 -23.00 38.81
CA MET A 350 -29.85 -23.08 38.22
C MET A 350 -30.42 -24.50 38.27
N GLU A 351 -29.60 -25.52 38.01
CA GLU A 351 -30.00 -26.93 38.12
C GLU A 351 -30.37 -27.28 39.56
N GLU A 352 -29.54 -26.88 40.55
CA GLU A 352 -29.83 -27.08 41.98
C GLU A 352 -31.17 -26.46 42.40
N LEU A 353 -31.44 -25.22 41.95
CA LEU A 353 -32.70 -24.55 42.22
C LEU A 353 -33.89 -25.24 41.55
N GLN A 354 -33.73 -25.78 40.34
CA GLN A 354 -34.77 -26.53 39.65
C GLN A 354 -35.09 -27.84 40.38
N GLU A 355 -34.07 -28.57 40.84
CA GLU A 355 -34.25 -29.78 41.66
C GLU A 355 -34.94 -29.44 42.98
N HIS A 356 -34.55 -28.37 43.65
CA HIS A 356 -35.20 -27.95 44.88
C HIS A 356 -36.67 -27.58 44.66
N ASN A 357 -36.97 -26.84 43.59
CA ASN A 357 -38.34 -26.42 43.30
C ASN A 357 -39.24 -27.60 42.92
N THR A 358 -38.72 -28.59 42.17
CA THR A 358 -39.47 -29.82 41.86
C THR A 358 -39.74 -30.65 43.12
N GLN A 359 -38.78 -30.76 44.04
CA GLN A 359 -38.99 -31.39 45.34
C GLN A 359 -40.07 -30.69 46.17
N VAL A 360 -40.03 -29.35 46.24
CA VAL A 360 -41.05 -28.57 46.96
C VAL A 360 -42.44 -28.72 46.32
N GLN A 361 -42.53 -28.78 45.00
CA GLN A 361 -43.80 -29.03 44.29
C GLN A 361 -44.36 -30.42 44.58
N LEU A 362 -43.51 -31.46 44.61
CA LEU A 362 -43.91 -32.82 44.99
C LEU A 362 -44.43 -32.86 46.43
N ILE A 363 -43.76 -32.19 47.36
CA ILE A 363 -44.19 -32.11 48.76
C ILE A 363 -45.55 -31.40 48.89
N ARG A 364 -45.84 -30.40 48.05
CA ARG A 364 -47.13 -29.68 48.07
C ARG A 364 -48.30 -30.48 47.47
N GLN A 365 -48.04 -31.58 46.76
CA GLN A 365 -49.09 -32.43 46.17
C GLN A 365 -49.54 -33.58 47.08
N VAL A 366 -48.82 -33.82 48.19
CA VAL A 366 -49.16 -34.75 49.27
C VAL A 366 -49.84 -33.98 50.39
#